data_AF-A0A1H1VFS0-F1
#
_entry.id   AF-A0A1H1VFS0-F1
#
_cell.length_a   1.000
_cell.length_b   1.000
_cell.length_c   1.000
_cell.angle_alpha   90.00
_cell.angle_beta   90.00
_cell.angle_gamma   90.00
#
_symmetry.space_group_name_H-M   'P 1'
#
loop_
_entity.id
_entity.type
_entity.pdbx_description
1 polymer ?
#
loop_
_entity_poly.entity_id
_entity_poly.type
_entity_poly.pdbx_seq_one_letter_code
_entity_poly.pdbx_strand_id
1 'polypeptide(L)'
;MTKDKDFKKLVRARMTETGENFTTARTALLTANQSAETASESYIDPQIARFRTKTLKTFMPDGRIVSIPTKRRALVIVLIEVLAALDPDRVYDEKQLGAILGEFHPDFALLRRELIDYRLLGRNPHTGEYWVNPDPPTHTGSQAQEMAGLEVFLR
;
A
#
# COMPACT_ATOMS: atom_id res chain seq x y z
N MET A 1 3.99 -25.97 8.73
CA MET A 1 3.78 -26.42 10.14
C MET A 1 5.10 -26.42 10.91
N THR A 2 5.80 -25.27 11.04
CA THR A 2 7.12 -25.20 11.73
C THR A 2 7.55 -23.82 12.22
N LYS A 3 6.73 -22.75 12.13
CA LYS A 3 7.15 -21.40 12.57
C LYS A 3 7.43 -21.29 14.08
N ASP A 4 6.76 -22.11 14.90
CA ASP A 4 6.81 -21.99 16.37
C ASP A 4 8.09 -22.60 17.00
N LYS A 5 8.71 -23.60 16.35
CA LYS A 5 9.90 -24.29 16.88
C LYS A 5 11.15 -23.41 16.78
N ASP A 6 11.33 -22.70 15.67
CA ASP A 6 12.50 -21.87 15.46
C ASP A 6 12.47 -20.61 16.33
N PHE A 7 11.30 -20.03 16.53
CA PHE A 7 11.13 -18.88 17.42
C PHE A 7 11.47 -19.22 18.89
N LYS A 8 11.00 -20.37 19.39
CA LYS A 8 11.34 -20.83 20.76
C LYS A 8 12.84 -21.05 20.96
N LYS A 9 13.59 -21.45 19.92
CA LYS A 9 15.07 -21.56 20.00
C LYS A 9 15.72 -20.20 20.17
N LEU A 10 15.26 -19.18 19.43
CA LEU A 10 15.77 -17.81 19.54
C LEU A 10 15.50 -17.21 20.92
N VAL A 11 14.30 -17.42 21.48
CA VAL A 11 13.98 -16.98 22.85
C VAL A 11 14.91 -17.65 23.85
N ARG A 12 15.15 -18.97 23.74
CA ARG A 12 16.06 -19.70 24.64
C ARG A 12 17.52 -19.22 24.54
N ALA A 13 18.02 -18.98 23.32
CA ALA A 13 19.36 -18.44 23.11
C ALA A 13 19.53 -17.06 23.78
N ARG A 14 18.54 -16.17 23.62
CA ARG A 14 18.55 -14.86 24.28
C ARG A 14 18.52 -14.98 25.80
N MET A 15 17.70 -15.89 26.36
CA MET A 15 17.67 -16.13 27.81
C MET A 15 19.04 -16.56 28.35
N THR A 16 19.78 -17.40 27.62
CA THR A 16 21.12 -17.84 28.04
C THR A 16 22.18 -16.74 27.94
N GLU A 17 22.04 -15.82 26.99
CA GLU A 17 23.00 -14.71 26.79
C GLU A 17 22.75 -13.54 27.75
N THR A 18 21.48 -13.19 27.99
CA THR A 18 21.09 -11.98 28.74
C THR A 18 20.69 -12.25 30.18
N GLY A 19 20.39 -13.51 30.53
CA GLY A 19 19.80 -13.88 31.82
C GLY A 19 18.35 -13.42 32.01
N GLU A 20 17.71 -12.88 30.96
CA GLU A 20 16.31 -12.46 30.99
C GLU A 20 15.35 -13.65 31.18
N ASN A 21 14.19 -13.40 31.80
CA ASN A 21 13.12 -14.40 31.85
C ASN A 21 12.45 -14.58 30.48
N PHE A 22 11.69 -15.66 30.31
CA PHE A 22 11.06 -16.02 29.04
C PHE A 22 10.15 -14.93 28.47
N THR A 23 9.36 -14.26 29.32
CA THR A 23 8.43 -13.21 28.90
C THR A 23 9.18 -12.00 28.38
N THR A 24 10.20 -11.54 29.11
CA THR A 24 11.04 -10.40 28.72
C THR A 24 11.80 -10.70 27.42
N ALA A 25 12.45 -11.86 27.33
CA ALA A 25 13.19 -12.27 26.13
C ALA A 25 12.28 -12.43 24.89
N ARG A 26 11.07 -12.98 25.08
CA ARG A 26 10.06 -13.11 24.02
C ARG A 26 9.56 -11.75 23.55
N THR A 27 9.20 -10.86 24.47
CA THR A 27 8.72 -9.52 24.13
C THR A 27 9.80 -8.73 23.39
N ALA A 28 11.05 -8.77 23.85
CA ALA A 28 12.15 -8.09 23.18
C ALA A 28 12.38 -8.57 21.74
N LEU A 29 12.27 -9.88 21.48
CA LEU A 29 12.38 -10.43 20.12
C LEU A 29 11.20 -10.05 19.22
N LEU A 30 9.98 -10.00 19.77
CA LEU A 30 8.81 -9.51 19.04
C LEU A 30 8.95 -8.04 18.68
N THR A 31 9.39 -7.21 19.64
CA THR A 31 9.65 -5.78 19.41
C THR A 31 10.80 -5.56 18.44
N ALA A 32 11.86 -6.38 18.47
CA ALA A 32 12.97 -6.29 17.53
C ALA A 32 12.54 -6.66 16.09
N ASN A 33 11.71 -7.70 15.93
CA ASN A 33 11.14 -8.05 14.63
C ASN A 33 10.21 -6.95 14.12
N GLN A 34 9.31 -6.42 14.96
CA GLN A 34 8.45 -5.29 14.61
C GLN A 34 9.27 -4.06 14.22
N SER A 35 10.30 -3.72 14.99
CA SER A 35 11.20 -2.60 14.67
C SER A 35 11.95 -2.80 13.35
N ALA A 36 12.35 -4.03 13.03
CA ALA A 36 13.03 -4.36 11.79
C ALA A 36 12.07 -4.36 10.58
N GLU A 37 10.83 -4.78 10.78
CA GLU A 37 9.73 -4.68 9.80
C GLU A 37 9.39 -3.20 9.54
N THR A 38 9.17 -2.39 10.58
CA THR A 38 8.89 -0.95 10.46
C THR A 38 10.06 -0.13 9.88
N ALA A 39 11.31 -0.49 10.22
CA ALA A 39 12.50 0.15 9.63
C ALA A 39 12.71 -0.24 8.16
N SER A 40 12.30 -1.45 7.75
CA SER A 40 12.30 -1.87 6.34
C SER A 40 11.13 -1.30 5.55
N GLU A 41 9.96 -1.14 6.18
CA GLU A 41 8.78 -0.47 5.60
C GLU A 41 9.02 1.00 5.28
N SER A 42 9.98 1.64 5.95
CA SER A 42 10.34 3.05 5.67
C SER A 42 11.46 3.21 4.62
N TYR A 43 12.13 2.11 4.23
CA TYR A 43 13.20 2.16 3.24
C TYR A 43 12.62 2.06 1.83
N ILE A 44 12.56 3.19 1.15
CA ILE A 44 12.17 3.24 -0.26
C ILE A 44 13.39 2.88 -1.12
N ASP A 45 13.31 1.77 -1.85
CA ASP A 45 14.32 1.39 -2.84
C ASP A 45 14.57 2.57 -3.82
N PRO A 46 15.82 3.03 -4.01
CA PRO A 46 16.13 4.15 -4.90
C PRO A 46 15.65 3.96 -6.34
N GLN A 47 15.62 2.73 -6.86
CA GLN A 47 15.10 2.42 -8.18
C GLN A 47 13.60 2.62 -8.25
N ILE A 48 12.88 2.24 -7.19
CA ILE A 48 11.43 2.44 -7.08
C ILE A 48 11.12 3.95 -7.00
N ALA A 49 11.86 4.71 -6.19
CA ALA A 49 11.69 6.16 -6.08
C ALA A 49 11.94 6.87 -7.43
N ARG A 50 12.99 6.47 -8.16
CA ARG A 50 13.27 6.98 -9.52
C ARG A 50 12.17 6.64 -10.50
N PHE A 51 11.65 5.41 -10.44
CA PHE A 51 10.55 4.97 -11.29
C PHE A 51 9.26 5.77 -11.01
N ARG A 52 8.92 6.02 -9.74
CA ARG A 52 7.80 6.90 -9.35
C ARG A 52 7.98 8.30 -9.89
N THR A 53 9.12 8.93 -9.64
CA THR A 53 9.42 10.30 -10.09
C THR A 53 9.30 10.42 -11.61
N LYS A 54 9.87 9.46 -12.36
CA LYS A 54 9.80 9.45 -13.83
C LYS A 54 8.36 9.26 -14.33
N THR A 55 7.59 8.38 -13.69
CA THR A 55 6.20 8.10 -14.04
C THR A 55 5.34 9.34 -13.83
N LEU A 56 5.39 9.94 -12.63
CA LEU A 56 4.64 11.16 -12.34
C LEU A 56 5.03 12.33 -13.24
N LYS A 57 6.33 12.52 -13.52
CA LYS A 57 6.76 13.55 -14.48
C LYS A 57 6.20 13.34 -15.89
N THR A 58 5.99 12.08 -16.30
CA THR A 58 5.50 11.75 -17.65
C THR A 58 3.99 11.87 -17.75
N PHE A 59 3.26 11.40 -16.74
CA PHE A 59 1.81 11.26 -16.80
C PHE A 59 1.04 12.29 -15.97
N MET A 60 1.68 12.90 -14.97
CA MET A 60 1.11 13.89 -14.06
C MET A 60 2.03 15.10 -13.80
N PRO A 61 2.57 15.77 -14.84
CA PRO A 61 3.56 16.83 -14.67
C PRO A 61 3.06 17.99 -13.80
N ASP A 62 1.77 18.31 -13.88
CA ASP A 62 1.13 19.41 -13.13
C ASP A 62 0.08 18.89 -12.13
N GLY A 63 0.23 17.63 -11.68
CA GLY A 63 -0.75 16.97 -10.79
C GLY A 63 -2.03 16.49 -11.50
N ARG A 64 -2.22 16.80 -12.78
CA ARG A 64 -3.30 16.26 -13.62
C ARG A 64 -2.80 15.18 -14.56
N ILE A 65 -3.61 14.15 -14.77
CA ILE A 65 -3.26 13.04 -15.66
C ILE A 65 -3.39 13.51 -17.11
N VAL A 66 -2.25 13.62 -17.81
CA VAL A 66 -2.22 14.01 -19.23
C VAL A 66 -2.48 12.83 -20.17
N SER A 67 -2.19 11.61 -19.71
CA SER A 67 -2.43 10.37 -20.44
C SER A 67 -2.46 9.19 -19.48
N ILE A 68 -3.35 8.22 -19.72
CA ILE A 68 -3.43 7.02 -18.89
C ILE A 68 -2.30 6.05 -19.30
N PRO A 69 -1.44 5.61 -18.36
CA PRO A 69 -0.37 4.67 -18.68
C PRO A 69 -0.89 3.34 -19.22
N THR A 70 -0.31 2.86 -20.31
CA THR A 70 -0.62 1.52 -20.85
C THR A 70 0.05 0.39 -20.05
N LYS A 71 1.16 0.69 -19.37
CA LYS A 71 1.86 -0.26 -18.49
C LYS A 71 1.20 -0.27 -17.12
N ARG A 72 0.71 -1.43 -16.69
CA ARG A 72 0.01 -1.61 -15.41
C ARG A 72 0.80 -1.11 -14.20
N ARG A 73 2.09 -1.42 -14.11
CA ARG A 73 2.95 -0.92 -13.02
C ARG A 73 3.08 0.61 -12.96
N ALA A 74 3.03 1.29 -14.10
CA ALA A 74 3.01 2.76 -14.14
C ALA A 74 1.61 3.31 -13.78
N LEU A 75 0.55 2.62 -14.21
CA LEU A 75 -0.81 2.93 -13.82
C LEU A 75 -0.98 2.87 -12.29
N VAL A 76 -0.46 1.83 -11.63
CA VAL A 76 -0.52 1.72 -10.16
C VAL A 76 0.06 2.96 -9.46
N ILE A 77 1.16 3.52 -9.95
CA ILE A 77 1.73 4.76 -9.38
C ILE A 77 0.78 5.95 -9.52
N VAL A 78 0.13 6.07 -10.67
CA VAL A 78 -0.90 7.10 -10.89
C VAL A 78 -2.09 6.88 -9.94
N LEU A 79 -2.53 5.64 -9.75
CA LEU A 79 -3.62 5.30 -8.84
C LEU A 79 -3.27 5.64 -7.38
N ILE A 80 -2.05 5.35 -6.94
CA ILE A 80 -1.57 5.70 -5.59
C ILE A 80 -1.57 7.23 -5.41
N GLU A 81 -1.13 7.99 -6.41
CA GLU A 81 -1.14 9.46 -6.35
C GLU A 81 -2.56 10.02 -6.26
N VAL A 82 -3.49 9.44 -7.02
CA VAL A 82 -4.92 9.80 -6.97
C VAL A 82 -5.54 9.42 -5.61
N LEU A 83 -5.19 8.24 -5.08
CA LEU A 83 -5.68 7.76 -3.79
C LEU A 83 -5.27 8.69 -2.65
N ALA A 84 -4.06 9.27 -2.71
CA ALA A 84 -3.54 10.20 -1.71
C ALA A 84 -4.34 11.51 -1.57
N ALA A 85 -5.22 11.82 -2.53
CA ALA A 85 -6.15 12.95 -2.45
C ALA A 85 -7.48 12.60 -1.76
N LEU A 86 -7.72 11.33 -1.45
CA LEU A 86 -8.90 10.86 -0.73
C LEU A 86 -8.59 10.77 0.76
N ASP A 87 -9.52 11.28 1.57
CA ASP A 87 -9.51 11.10 3.02
C ASP A 87 -9.84 9.65 3.38
N PRO A 88 -8.96 8.93 4.12
CA PRO A 88 -9.16 7.54 4.49
C PRO A 88 -10.29 7.31 5.49
N ASP A 89 -10.65 8.32 6.28
CA ASP A 89 -11.70 8.21 7.30
C ASP A 89 -13.09 8.59 6.75
N ARG A 90 -13.18 8.85 5.45
CA ARG A 90 -14.40 9.33 4.79
C ARG A 90 -15.03 8.30 3.86
N VAL A 91 -16.36 8.27 3.91
CA VAL A 91 -17.21 7.58 2.93
C VAL A 91 -17.73 8.60 1.91
N TYR A 92 -17.66 8.24 0.63
CA TYR A 92 -18.06 9.06 -0.50
C TYR A 92 -19.23 8.41 -1.24
N ASP A 93 -20.18 9.23 -1.67
CA ASP A 93 -21.10 8.83 -2.74
C ASP A 93 -20.40 8.92 -4.11
N GLU A 94 -21.05 8.39 -5.16
CA GLU A 94 -20.52 8.41 -6.53
C GLU A 94 -20.24 9.83 -7.05
N LYS A 95 -21.05 10.82 -6.66
CA LYS A 95 -20.95 12.19 -7.15
C LYS A 95 -19.78 12.92 -6.50
N GLN A 96 -19.58 12.71 -5.20
CA GLN A 96 -18.46 13.23 -4.43
C GLN A 96 -17.14 12.62 -4.92
N LEU A 97 -17.08 11.30 -5.05
CA LEU A 97 -15.88 10.63 -5.55
C LEU A 97 -15.57 11.07 -6.99
N GLY A 98 -16.59 11.13 -7.86
CA GLY A 98 -16.44 11.58 -9.23
C GLY A 98 -15.93 13.02 -9.34
N ALA A 99 -16.34 13.91 -8.45
CA ALA A 99 -15.85 15.29 -8.42
C ALA A 99 -14.33 15.34 -8.12
N ILE A 100 -13.86 14.61 -7.10
CA ILE A 100 -12.44 14.56 -6.72
C ILE A 100 -11.61 13.92 -7.85
N LEU A 101 -12.04 12.74 -8.34
CA LEU A 101 -11.33 12.05 -9.42
C LEU A 101 -11.32 12.87 -10.73
N GLY A 102 -12.38 13.66 -10.97
CA GLY A 102 -12.50 14.55 -12.11
C GLY A 102 -11.48 15.70 -12.13
N GLU A 103 -10.90 16.04 -10.97
CA GLU A 103 -9.79 17.00 -10.90
C GLU A 103 -8.51 16.43 -11.54
N PHE A 104 -8.35 15.11 -11.49
CA PHE A 104 -7.20 14.40 -12.06
C PHE A 104 -7.37 14.04 -13.53
N HIS A 105 -8.55 13.53 -13.92
CA HIS A 105 -8.81 13.09 -15.29
C HIS A 105 -10.31 13.10 -15.63
N PRO A 106 -10.72 13.51 -16.85
CA PRO A 106 -12.14 13.51 -17.25
C PRO A 106 -12.76 12.10 -17.30
N ASP A 107 -11.97 11.07 -17.59
CA ASP A 107 -12.38 9.66 -17.44
C ASP A 107 -12.18 9.19 -15.99
N PHE A 108 -12.91 9.80 -15.07
CA PHE A 108 -12.91 9.41 -13.65
C PHE A 108 -13.55 8.04 -13.41
N ALA A 109 -14.38 7.56 -14.35
CA ALA A 109 -14.97 6.24 -14.30
C ALA A 109 -13.90 5.14 -14.45
N LEU A 110 -12.94 5.32 -15.36
CA LEU A 110 -11.77 4.45 -15.48
C LEU A 110 -10.94 4.42 -14.19
N LEU A 111 -10.60 5.59 -13.63
CA LEU A 111 -9.82 5.67 -12.39
C LEU A 111 -10.50 4.94 -11.25
N ARG A 112 -11.80 5.18 -11.06
CA ARG A 112 -12.61 4.50 -10.04
C ARG A 112 -12.61 2.98 -10.22
N ARG A 113 -12.76 2.49 -11.46
CA ARG A 113 -12.74 1.05 -11.75
C ARG A 113 -11.39 0.45 -11.36
N GLU A 114 -10.29 1.07 -11.80
CA GLU A 114 -8.94 0.58 -11.53
C GLU A 114 -8.60 0.61 -10.03
N LEU A 115 -9.01 1.66 -9.30
CA LEU A 115 -8.84 1.73 -7.84
C LEU A 115 -9.55 0.57 -7.12
N ILE A 116 -10.74 0.18 -7.59
CA ILE A 116 -11.49 -0.96 -7.03
C ILE A 116 -10.85 -2.30 -7.46
N ASP A 117 -10.38 -2.42 -8.70
CA ASP A 117 -9.74 -3.62 -9.22
C ASP A 117 -8.43 -3.93 -8.47
N TYR A 118 -7.66 -2.90 -8.11
CA TYR A 118 -6.51 -2.99 -7.20
C TYR A 118 -6.91 -2.94 -5.72
N ARG A 119 -8.20 -3.05 -5.37
CA ARG A 119 -8.66 -3.10 -3.96
C ARG A 119 -8.15 -1.96 -3.08
N LEU A 120 -7.79 -0.82 -3.68
CA LEU A 120 -7.40 0.41 -3.01
C LEU A 120 -8.64 1.20 -2.56
N LEU A 121 -9.74 1.06 -3.29
CA LEU A 121 -11.07 1.50 -2.88
C LEU A 121 -11.98 0.32 -2.59
N GLY A 122 -12.76 0.44 -1.51
CA GLY A 122 -13.94 -0.36 -1.26
C GLY A 122 -15.18 0.26 -1.94
N ARG A 123 -16.18 -0.59 -2.23
CA ARG A 123 -17.49 -0.16 -2.74
C ARG A 123 -18.59 -1.00 -2.12
N ASN A 124 -19.66 -0.36 -1.69
CA ASN A 124 -20.90 -1.03 -1.32
C ASN A 124 -21.81 -1.15 -2.57
N PRO A 125 -22.13 -2.38 -3.04
CA PRO A 125 -22.93 -2.56 -4.26
C PRO A 125 -24.40 -2.17 -4.09
N HIS A 126 -24.91 -2.09 -2.85
CA HIS A 126 -26.30 -1.78 -2.57
C HIS A 126 -26.54 -0.27 -2.39
N THR A 127 -25.61 0.43 -1.73
CA THR A 127 -25.75 1.87 -1.43
C THR A 127 -25.02 2.76 -2.44
N GLY A 128 -24.02 2.23 -3.16
CA GLY A 128 -23.19 3.03 -4.05
C GLY A 128 -22.15 3.89 -3.32
N GLU A 129 -21.86 3.57 -2.07
CA GLU A 129 -20.83 4.22 -1.25
C GLU A 129 -19.43 3.66 -1.57
N TYR A 130 -18.42 4.53 -1.42
CA TYR A 130 -17.01 4.26 -1.65
C TYR A 130 -16.17 4.72 -0.46
N TRP A 131 -15.07 4.03 -0.17
CA TRP A 131 -14.13 4.40 0.89
C TRP A 131 -12.72 3.92 0.52
N VAL A 132 -11.68 4.58 1.05
CA VAL A 132 -10.30 4.08 0.97
C VAL A 132 -10.22 2.79 1.76
N ASN A 133 -9.65 1.75 1.16
CA ASN A 133 -9.47 0.49 1.85
C ASN A 133 -8.29 0.60 2.83
N PRO A 134 -8.49 0.53 4.15
CA PRO A 134 -7.42 0.70 5.13
C PRO A 134 -6.46 -0.50 5.18
N ASP A 135 -6.90 -1.67 4.69
CA ASP A 135 -6.09 -2.89 4.64
C ASP A 135 -6.28 -3.55 3.26
N PRO A 136 -5.61 -3.03 2.21
CA PRO A 136 -5.66 -3.64 0.90
C PRO A 136 -5.09 -5.06 0.96
N PRO A 137 -5.80 -6.08 0.44
CA PRO A 137 -5.33 -7.45 0.48
C PRO A 137 -4.03 -7.60 -0.29
N THR A 138 -3.19 -8.55 0.11
CA THR A 138 -2.01 -8.90 -0.68
C THR A 138 -2.43 -9.29 -2.11
N HIS A 139 -1.95 -8.53 -3.10
CA HIS A 139 -2.20 -8.82 -4.51
C HIS A 139 -1.59 -10.15 -4.93
N THR A 140 -2.22 -10.83 -5.89
CA THR A 140 -1.75 -12.12 -6.42
C THR A 140 -1.53 -12.04 -7.94
N GLY A 141 -0.78 -13.00 -8.49
CA GLY A 141 -0.55 -13.08 -9.94
C GLY A 141 0.17 -11.86 -10.51
N SER A 142 -0.33 -11.32 -11.62
CA SER A 142 0.23 -10.13 -12.27
C SER A 142 0.15 -8.88 -11.39
N GLN A 143 -0.94 -8.71 -10.63
CA GLN A 143 -1.10 -7.57 -9.74
C GLN A 143 -0.04 -7.56 -8.63
N ALA A 144 0.41 -8.73 -8.16
CA ALA A 144 1.51 -8.81 -7.20
C ALA A 144 2.81 -8.22 -7.77
N GLN A 145 3.13 -8.52 -9.03
CA GLN A 145 4.33 -8.00 -9.70
C GLN A 145 4.22 -6.51 -10.01
N GLU A 146 3.01 -6.04 -10.28
CA GLU A 146 2.72 -4.63 -10.54
C GLU A 146 2.79 -3.80 -9.27
N MET A 147 2.30 -4.32 -8.14
CA MET A 147 2.32 -3.64 -6.85
C MET A 147 3.67 -3.75 -6.14
N ALA A 148 4.45 -4.82 -6.36
CA ALA A 148 5.66 -5.12 -5.60
C ALA A 148 6.60 -3.92 -5.40
N GLY A 149 6.72 -3.52 -4.14
CA GLY A 149 7.54 -2.43 -3.61
C GLY A 149 6.91 -1.04 -3.75
N LEU A 150 5.71 -0.92 -4.34
CA LEU A 150 4.93 0.32 -4.41
C LEU A 150 4.00 0.47 -3.21
N GLU A 151 3.76 -0.59 -2.45
CA GLU A 151 2.94 -0.59 -1.22
C GLU A 151 3.47 0.42 -0.19
N VAL A 152 4.77 0.67 -0.20
CA VAL A 152 5.46 1.69 0.64
C VAL A 152 4.91 3.11 0.47
N PHE A 153 4.19 3.37 -0.62
CA PHE A 153 3.58 4.68 -0.89
C PHE A 153 2.12 4.77 -0.49
N LEU A 154 1.51 3.67 -0.05
CA LEU A 154 0.18 3.69 0.57
C LEU A 154 0.35 4.23 2.00
N ARG A 155 -0.27 5.37 2.30
CA ARG A 155 -0.19 6.06 3.59
C ARG A 155 -1.54 6.03 4.28
#